data_AF-A0A9W9YWK3-F1
#
_entry.id   AF-A0A9W9YWK3-F1
#
_cell.length_a   1.000
_cell.length_b   1.000
_cell.length_c   1.000
_cell.angle_alpha   90.00
_cell.angle_beta   90.00
_cell.angle_gamma   90.00
#
_symmetry.space_group_name_H-M   'P 1'
#
loop_
_entity.id
_entity.type
_entity.pdbx_description
1 polymer ?
#
loop_
_entity_poly.entity_id
_entity_poly.type
_entity_poly.pdbx_seq_one_letter_code
_entity_poly.pdbx_strand_id
1 'polypeptide(L)'
;MLGNMLRGIVFRLFLLSGIIYISLAAKLIQKSTDIKADQDESKRYNCNYNNNNNGQWINEATGHFIYECTGRNSITLMASKFDQEHRDRRWRMACGYNKAVKNCFWTPYINNFDKPLSFRCPHDGFIAGFESDYKKKNYDRRYKIKCCNDYKRYATRNCIQSHVVNDWKKPFNYGIERGKGYYLVGVYSEHANKFQ
;
A
#
# COMPACT_ATOMS: atom_id res chain seq x y z
N MET A 1 43.39 -11.58 -11.93
CA MET A 1 42.25 -12.38 -11.46
C MET A 1 41.03 -11.47 -11.37
N LEU A 2 40.09 -11.62 -12.30
CA LEU A 2 38.83 -10.89 -12.31
C LEU A 2 37.93 -11.44 -11.19
N GLY A 3 37.62 -10.60 -10.21
CA GLY A 3 36.60 -10.87 -9.19
C GLY A 3 35.26 -10.33 -9.67
N ASN A 4 34.34 -11.24 -9.97
CA ASN A 4 33.04 -11.00 -10.58
C ASN A 4 32.20 -9.96 -9.82
N MET A 5 31.98 -8.80 -10.45
CA MET A 5 30.74 -8.04 -10.28
C MET A 5 29.59 -8.99 -10.59
N LEU A 6 28.82 -9.37 -9.58
CA LEU A 6 27.49 -9.96 -9.78
C LEU A 6 26.63 -8.91 -10.50
N ARG A 7 26.63 -9.02 -11.84
CA ARG A 7 25.66 -8.45 -12.75
C ARG A 7 24.30 -9.07 -12.42
N GLY A 8 23.64 -8.53 -11.39
CA GLY A 8 22.20 -8.64 -11.26
C GLY A 8 21.59 -7.85 -12.40
N ILE A 9 20.95 -8.56 -13.33
CA ILE A 9 20.23 -7.98 -14.45
C ILE A 9 19.12 -7.08 -13.89
N VAL A 10 19.39 -5.78 -13.79
CA VAL A 10 18.38 -4.75 -13.56
C VAL A 10 17.68 -4.55 -14.89
N PHE A 11 16.62 -5.33 -15.16
CA PHE A 11 15.72 -5.04 -16.26
C PHE A 11 14.94 -3.76 -15.92
N ARG A 12 15.26 -2.72 -16.68
CA ARG A 12 14.77 -1.33 -16.58
C ARG A 12 13.49 -1.18 -17.40
N LEU A 13 12.54 -0.35 -16.94
CA LEU A 13 11.60 0.51 -17.72
C LEU A 13 10.33 0.76 -16.86
N PHE A 14 9.60 1.87 -16.85
CA PHE A 14 9.65 3.31 -17.20
C PHE A 14 8.19 3.74 -17.41
N LEU A 15 7.82 4.99 -17.21
CA LEU A 15 6.46 5.31 -16.83
C LEU A 15 5.92 6.67 -17.30
N LEU A 16 4.80 6.64 -18.01
CA LEU A 16 3.83 7.74 -18.02
C LEU A 16 2.55 7.41 -17.19
N SER A 17 2.54 6.90 -15.94
CA SER A 17 3.71 6.71 -15.08
C SER A 17 3.64 5.97 -13.71
N GLY A 18 2.86 4.89 -13.54
CA GLY A 18 2.96 4.01 -12.35
C GLY A 18 2.85 2.53 -12.69
N ILE A 19 3.95 1.76 -12.61
CA ILE A 19 3.91 0.38 -12.13
C ILE A 19 3.68 0.59 -10.66
N ILE A 20 2.52 0.18 -10.21
CA ILE A 20 2.21 0.22 -8.80
C ILE A 20 2.72 -1.11 -8.25
N TYR A 21 3.93 -1.12 -7.69
CA TYR A 21 4.33 -2.17 -6.76
C TYR A 21 3.86 -1.72 -5.38
N ILE A 22 2.59 -1.97 -5.09
CA ILE A 22 2.09 -1.85 -3.73
C ILE A 22 1.93 -3.29 -3.28
N SER A 23 2.65 -3.77 -2.28
CA SER A 23 3.08 -3.09 -1.06
C SER A 23 4.26 -3.86 -0.48
N LEU A 24 5.04 -3.21 0.36
CA LEU A 24 5.73 -3.97 1.38
C LEU A 24 4.64 -4.47 2.32
N ALA A 25 4.40 -5.78 2.35
CA ALA A 25 3.66 -6.41 3.42
C ALA A 25 4.69 -6.83 4.47
N ALA A 26 4.48 -6.48 5.73
CA ALA A 26 5.33 -6.99 6.79
C ALA A 26 4.49 -7.74 7.81
N LYS A 27 5.05 -8.83 8.33
CA LYS A 27 4.46 -9.55 9.43
C LYS A 27 4.65 -8.73 10.70
N LEU A 28 3.54 -8.41 11.35
CA LEU A 28 3.56 -7.76 12.64
C LEU A 28 3.80 -8.80 13.73
N ILE A 29 4.85 -8.59 14.52
CA ILE A 29 5.23 -9.47 15.62
C ILE A 29 5.17 -8.68 16.91
N GLN A 30 4.54 -9.24 17.95
CA GLN A 30 4.51 -8.64 19.28
C GLN A 30 5.92 -8.73 19.90
N LYS A 31 6.43 -7.61 20.41
CA LYS A 31 7.70 -7.58 21.14
C LYS A 31 7.48 -8.32 22.47
N SER A 32 8.30 -9.33 22.77
CA SER A 32 8.15 -10.09 24.01
C SER A 32 8.50 -9.21 25.21
N THR A 33 7.47 -8.84 25.96
CA THR A 33 7.56 -8.36 27.34
C THR A 33 6.40 -9.06 28.04
N ASP A 34 6.66 -9.77 29.14
CA ASP A 34 5.70 -10.57 29.91
C ASP A 34 4.29 -9.97 30.00
N ILE A 35 3.44 -10.30 29.02
CA ILE A 35 2.04 -9.94 28.98
C ILE A 35 1.33 -11.19 28.48
N LYS A 36 0.52 -11.77 29.37
CA LYS A 36 -0.29 -12.96 29.13
C LYS A 36 -0.90 -12.89 27.73
N ALA A 37 -0.69 -13.96 26.97
CA ALA A 37 -1.33 -14.15 25.68
C ALA A 37 -2.82 -13.85 25.84
N ASP A 38 -3.32 -12.93 25.01
CA ASP A 38 -4.73 -12.65 24.87
C ASP A 38 -5.38 -13.97 24.39
N GLN A 39 -5.91 -14.74 25.33
CA GLN A 39 -6.72 -15.92 25.08
C GLN A 39 -8.07 -15.45 24.52
N ASP A 40 -8.08 -15.10 23.23
CA ASP A 40 -9.29 -15.15 22.41
C ASP A 40 -8.96 -15.89 21.11
N GLU A 41 -8.65 -17.18 21.27
CA GLU A 41 -8.40 -18.12 20.18
C GLU A 41 -9.71 -18.84 19.74
N SER A 42 -10.86 -18.15 19.77
CA SER A 42 -12.12 -18.77 19.33
C SER A 42 -13.04 -17.86 18.50
N LYS A 43 -12.49 -17.00 17.64
CA LYS A 43 -13.26 -16.49 16.50
C LYS A 43 -12.70 -17.07 15.21
N ARG A 44 -13.31 -18.17 14.77
CA ARG A 44 -13.20 -18.71 13.41
C ARG A 44 -13.33 -17.56 12.41
N TYR A 45 -12.22 -17.07 11.88
CA TYR A 45 -12.24 -16.24 10.69
C TYR A 45 -12.50 -17.18 9.52
N ASN A 46 -13.75 -17.19 9.08
CA ASN A 46 -14.16 -17.87 7.87
C ASN A 46 -13.34 -17.31 6.70
N CYS A 47 -12.43 -18.12 6.15
CA CYS A 47 -11.60 -17.80 4.98
C CYS A 47 -12.40 -17.85 3.66
N ASN A 48 -13.70 -17.53 3.70
CA ASN A 48 -14.41 -17.13 2.51
C ASN A 48 -14.19 -15.63 2.32
N TYR A 49 -13.32 -15.29 1.37
CA TYR A 49 -13.40 -13.99 0.69
C TYR A 49 -14.69 -13.98 -0.13
N ASN A 50 -15.84 -13.89 0.55
CA ASN A 50 -17.06 -13.43 -0.06
C ASN A 50 -16.83 -11.96 -0.37
N ASN A 51 -16.53 -11.71 -1.64
CA ASN A 51 -16.40 -10.41 -2.26
C ASN A 51 -17.77 -9.70 -2.34
N ASN A 52 -18.57 -9.75 -1.27
CA ASN A 52 -19.86 -9.08 -1.16
C ASN A 52 -19.74 -7.63 -0.66
N ASN A 53 -18.52 -7.11 -0.58
CA ASN A 53 -18.33 -5.69 -0.84
C ASN A 53 -17.96 -5.59 -2.32
N ASN A 54 -18.98 -5.31 -3.15
CA ASN A 54 -18.83 -4.48 -4.33
C ASN A 54 -18.23 -3.14 -3.88
N GLY A 55 -16.97 -3.14 -3.44
CA GLY A 55 -16.29 -1.96 -2.93
C GLY A 55 -16.34 -0.94 -4.04
N GLN A 56 -17.13 0.11 -3.81
CA GLN A 56 -17.31 1.15 -4.80
C GLN A 56 -15.95 1.77 -5.10
N TRP A 57 -15.77 2.22 -6.34
CA TRP A 57 -14.61 3.03 -6.67
C TRP A 57 -14.67 4.27 -5.77
N ILE A 58 -13.61 4.50 -4.99
CA ILE A 58 -13.58 5.57 -3.98
C ILE A 58 -13.44 6.95 -4.62
N ASN A 59 -13.16 6.99 -5.93
CA ASN A 59 -13.06 8.19 -6.72
C ASN A 59 -13.44 7.92 -8.18
N GLU A 60 -13.96 8.95 -8.83
CA GLU A 60 -13.97 9.03 -10.29
C GLU A 60 -12.63 9.50 -10.84
N ALA A 61 -12.44 9.35 -12.15
CA ALA A 61 -11.24 9.85 -12.82
C ALA A 61 -11.10 11.36 -12.60
N THR A 62 -9.86 11.83 -12.46
CA THR A 62 -9.46 13.20 -12.07
C THR A 62 -9.89 13.64 -10.66
N GLY A 63 -10.74 12.86 -9.99
CA GLY A 63 -11.23 13.16 -8.65
C GLY A 63 -10.14 13.03 -7.57
N HIS A 64 -10.09 14.03 -6.70
CA HIS A 64 -9.41 13.93 -5.41
C HIS A 64 -10.13 12.89 -4.53
N PHE A 65 -9.38 12.24 -3.65
CA PHE A 65 -9.98 11.39 -2.62
C PHE A 65 -9.16 11.35 -1.35
N ILE A 66 -9.87 11.11 -0.24
CA ILE A 66 -9.32 10.73 1.06
C ILE A 66 -10.05 9.45 1.48
N TYR A 67 -9.31 8.37 1.71
CA TYR A 67 -9.84 7.13 2.23
C TYR A 67 -9.12 6.74 3.52
N GLU A 68 -9.87 6.51 4.59
CA GLU A 68 -9.33 6.19 5.90
C GLU A 68 -10.08 5.01 6.53
N CYS A 69 -9.32 4.07 7.09
CA CYS A 69 -9.87 3.02 7.94
C CYS A 69 -10.05 3.53 9.37
N THR A 70 -11.28 3.49 9.88
CA THR A 70 -11.59 3.95 11.24
C THR A 70 -11.45 2.84 12.29
N GLY A 71 -11.35 3.24 13.55
CA GLY A 71 -11.25 2.33 14.68
C GLY A 71 -9.95 1.53 14.66
N ARG A 72 -10.02 0.24 15.02
CA ARG A 72 -8.86 -0.68 14.96
C ARG A 72 -8.74 -1.35 13.60
N ASN A 73 -8.77 -0.57 12.52
CA ASN A 73 -8.62 -1.11 11.17
C ASN A 73 -7.46 -0.43 10.42
N SER A 74 -6.84 -1.17 9.51
CA SER A 74 -5.86 -0.67 8.55
C SER A 74 -6.24 -1.11 7.14
N ILE A 75 -5.61 -0.54 6.11
CA ILE A 75 -5.88 -0.95 4.74
C ILE A 75 -5.32 -2.38 4.53
N THR A 76 -6.15 -3.28 4.02
CA THR A 76 -5.80 -4.68 3.75
C THR A 76 -5.87 -5.03 2.26
N LEU A 77 -6.55 -4.21 1.47
CA LEU A 77 -6.61 -4.35 0.03
C LEU A 77 -6.54 -2.98 -0.62
N MET A 78 -5.78 -2.90 -1.70
CA MET A 78 -5.76 -1.77 -2.61
C MET A 78 -5.89 -2.28 -4.03
N ALA A 79 -6.76 -1.65 -4.81
CA ALA A 79 -6.94 -1.91 -6.21
C ALA A 79 -7.06 -0.59 -6.98
N SER A 80 -6.64 -0.59 -8.23
CA SER A 80 -6.86 0.53 -9.15
C SER A 80 -7.18 0.03 -10.55
N LYS A 81 -7.98 0.79 -11.29
CA LYS A 81 -8.17 0.59 -12.73
C LYS A 81 -7.80 1.86 -13.48
N PHE A 82 -7.22 1.68 -14.66
CA PHE A 82 -6.90 2.80 -15.55
C PHE A 82 -8.16 3.27 -16.27
N ASP A 83 -8.31 4.58 -16.35
CA ASP A 83 -9.34 5.29 -17.08
C ASP A 83 -8.71 5.91 -18.32
N GLN A 84 -9.06 5.39 -19.50
CA GLN A 84 -8.39 5.76 -20.75
C GLN A 84 -8.71 7.18 -21.19
N GLU A 85 -9.95 7.64 -20.97
CA GLU A 85 -10.43 8.96 -21.37
C GLU A 85 -9.65 10.07 -20.65
N HIS A 86 -9.47 9.91 -19.35
CA HIS A 86 -8.82 10.93 -18.51
C HIS A 86 -7.32 10.68 -18.29
N ARG A 87 -6.82 9.55 -18.81
CA ARG A 87 -5.46 9.05 -18.60
C ARG A 87 -5.08 9.04 -17.12
N ASP A 88 -5.97 8.49 -16.31
CA ASP A 88 -5.89 8.55 -14.85
C ASP A 88 -6.29 7.20 -14.22
N ARG A 89 -6.20 7.05 -12.90
CA ARG A 89 -6.60 5.85 -12.16
C ARG A 89 -7.74 6.12 -11.20
N ARG A 90 -8.72 5.23 -11.22
CA ARG A 90 -9.71 5.07 -10.15
C ARG A 90 -9.23 4.04 -9.15
N TRP A 91 -9.51 4.30 -7.88
CA TRP A 91 -9.03 3.50 -6.76
C TRP A 91 -10.17 2.79 -6.05
N ARG A 92 -9.84 1.67 -5.44
CA ARG A 92 -10.73 0.89 -4.56
C ARG A 92 -9.89 0.34 -3.44
N MET A 93 -10.39 0.44 -2.21
CA MET A 93 -9.66 -0.01 -1.02
C MET A 93 -10.60 -0.76 -0.08
N ALA A 94 -10.02 -1.60 0.77
CA ALA A 94 -10.76 -2.25 1.84
C ALA A 94 -9.97 -2.24 3.15
N CYS A 95 -10.72 -2.12 4.24
CA CYS A 95 -10.21 -2.12 5.59
C CYS A 95 -10.29 -3.51 6.22
N GLY A 96 -9.41 -3.73 7.19
CA GLY A 96 -9.46 -4.90 8.05
C GLY A 96 -8.83 -4.68 9.40
N TYR A 97 -9.28 -5.50 10.37
CA TYR A 97 -8.89 -5.37 11.75
C TYR A 97 -7.37 -5.44 11.93
N ASN A 98 -6.83 -4.52 12.72
CA ASN A 98 -5.45 -4.43 13.10
C ASN A 98 -5.34 -3.94 14.55
N LYS A 99 -4.93 -4.85 15.44
CA LYS A 99 -4.81 -4.57 16.87
C LYS A 99 -3.72 -3.55 17.24
N ALA A 100 -2.80 -3.25 16.33
CA ALA A 100 -1.70 -2.32 16.55
C ALA A 100 -1.99 -0.89 16.06
N VAL A 101 -3.25 -0.57 15.73
CA VAL A 101 -3.66 0.79 15.37
C VAL A 101 -3.57 1.69 16.60
N LYS A 102 -2.47 2.43 16.67
CA LYS A 102 -2.23 3.56 17.57
C LYS A 102 -1.36 4.60 16.83
N ASN A 103 -1.09 5.72 17.48
CA ASN A 103 -0.11 6.73 17.05
C ASN A 103 -0.22 7.06 15.55
N CYS A 104 -1.41 7.47 15.12
CA CYS A 104 -1.70 7.69 13.72
C CYS A 104 -1.39 9.13 13.30
N PHE A 105 -0.82 9.32 12.12
CA PHE A 105 -0.61 10.64 11.53
C PHE A 105 -0.69 10.56 10.01
N TRP A 106 -1.13 11.66 9.39
CA TRP A 106 -1.03 11.84 7.94
C TRP A 106 0.34 12.39 7.59
N THR A 107 0.97 11.84 6.57
CA THR A 107 2.20 12.39 6.00
C THR A 107 1.92 13.69 5.25
N PRO A 108 2.92 14.52 4.96
CA PRO A 108 2.88 15.41 3.80
C PRO A 108 2.76 14.59 2.50
N TYR A 109 2.70 15.26 1.34
CA TYR A 109 2.78 14.56 0.06
C TYR A 109 4.09 13.78 -0.05
N ILE A 110 3.99 12.46 -0.28
CA ILE A 110 5.13 11.54 -0.32
C ILE A 110 5.79 11.46 -1.71
N ASN A 111 5.19 12.11 -2.70
CA ASN A 111 5.77 12.37 -4.01
C ASN A 111 5.29 13.72 -4.54
N ASN A 112 6.05 14.27 -5.48
CA ASN A 112 5.57 15.33 -6.36
C ASN A 112 4.87 14.71 -7.58
N PHE A 113 4.12 15.54 -8.32
CA PHE A 113 3.71 15.16 -9.66
C PHE A 113 4.93 14.88 -10.52
N ASP A 114 4.77 13.98 -11.47
CA ASP A 114 5.79 13.49 -12.35
C ASP A 114 6.98 12.81 -11.65
N LYS A 115 6.75 12.25 -10.45
CA LYS A 115 7.79 11.60 -9.63
C LYS A 115 7.33 10.26 -9.07
N PRO A 116 8.27 9.31 -8.92
CA PRO A 116 7.97 7.98 -8.38
C PRO A 116 7.51 8.07 -6.92
N LEU A 117 6.77 7.05 -6.49
CA LEU A 117 6.47 6.80 -5.08
C LEU A 117 7.53 5.87 -4.51
N SER A 118 8.13 6.24 -3.39
CA SER A 118 8.99 5.33 -2.63
C SER A 118 8.83 5.68 -1.16
N PHE A 119 7.88 5.02 -0.51
CA PHE A 119 7.51 5.38 0.86
C PHE A 119 7.18 4.17 1.71
N ARG A 120 7.73 4.16 2.92
CA ARG A 120 7.39 3.21 3.98
C ARG A 120 7.02 3.99 5.23
N CYS A 121 5.96 3.54 5.90
CA CYS A 121 5.59 4.12 7.19
C CYS A 121 6.74 3.97 8.20
N PRO A 122 7.10 5.06 8.91
CA PRO A 122 8.18 5.01 9.89
C PRO A 122 7.75 4.23 11.14
N HIS A 123 8.72 3.95 12.03
CA HIS A 123 8.50 3.29 13.32
C HIS A 123 7.75 1.95 13.24
N ASP A 124 8.13 1.11 12.27
CA ASP A 124 7.44 -0.16 12.02
C ASP A 124 5.93 0.03 11.77
N GLY A 125 5.55 1.16 11.18
CA GLY A 125 4.17 1.51 10.95
C GLY A 125 3.56 0.81 9.75
N PHE A 126 2.25 0.91 9.67
CA PHE A 126 1.44 0.38 8.57
C PHE A 126 0.45 1.42 8.07
N ILE A 127 -0.07 1.18 6.87
CA ILE A 127 -0.97 2.08 6.14
C ILE A 127 -2.40 1.89 6.65
N ALA A 128 -2.98 2.96 7.19
CA ALA A 128 -4.38 3.02 7.63
C ALA A 128 -5.24 3.97 6.79
N GLY A 129 -4.63 4.72 5.88
CA GLY A 129 -5.32 5.69 5.05
C GLY A 129 -4.48 6.10 3.85
N PHE A 130 -5.16 6.56 2.81
CA PHE A 130 -4.60 6.92 1.53
C PHE A 130 -5.36 8.10 0.96
N GLU A 131 -4.65 9.16 0.62
CA GLU A 131 -5.20 10.35 -0.02
C GLU A 131 -4.46 10.57 -1.34
N SER A 132 -5.18 11.02 -2.36
CA SER A 132 -4.59 11.38 -3.63
C SER A 132 -5.20 12.64 -4.22
N ASP A 133 -4.33 13.46 -4.78
CA ASP A 133 -4.69 14.65 -5.53
C ASP A 133 -4.21 14.51 -6.98
N TYR A 134 -5.09 14.81 -7.93
CA TYR A 134 -4.83 14.71 -9.36
C TYR A 134 -4.62 16.09 -9.96
N LYS A 135 -3.66 16.22 -10.88
CA LYS A 135 -3.41 17.47 -11.58
C LYS A 135 -3.44 17.28 -13.09
N LYS A 136 -4.46 17.89 -13.72
CA LYS A 136 -4.68 17.84 -15.17
C LYS A 136 -3.47 18.26 -16.01
N LYS A 137 -2.71 19.27 -15.56
CA LYS A 137 -1.50 19.73 -16.27
C LYS A 137 -0.45 18.61 -16.42
N ASN A 138 -0.38 17.72 -15.44
CA ASN A 138 0.59 16.63 -15.39
C ASN A 138 -0.01 15.30 -15.87
N TYR A 139 -1.34 15.18 -15.87
CA TYR A 139 -2.05 13.90 -16.00
C TYR A 139 -1.55 12.86 -14.98
N ASP A 140 -1.26 13.34 -13.76
CA ASP A 140 -0.60 12.55 -12.73
C ASP A 140 -1.18 12.85 -11.34
N ARG A 141 -0.89 11.94 -10.41
CA ARG A 141 -1.34 11.98 -9.03
C ARG A 141 -0.18 12.08 -8.05
N ARG A 142 -0.38 12.85 -7.00
CA ARG A 142 0.45 12.84 -5.79
C ARG A 142 -0.35 12.27 -4.62
N TYR A 143 0.36 11.78 -3.60
CA TYR A 143 -0.25 10.97 -2.56
C TYR A 143 0.16 11.39 -1.15
N LYS A 144 -0.75 11.24 -0.19
CA LYS A 144 -0.45 11.23 1.25
C LYS A 144 -0.89 9.90 1.84
N ILE A 145 -0.20 9.48 2.90
CA ILE A 145 -0.43 8.20 3.58
C ILE A 145 -0.76 8.48 5.03
N LYS A 146 -1.78 7.80 5.57
CA LYS A 146 -1.98 7.74 7.01
C LYS A 146 -1.20 6.55 7.55
N CYS A 147 -0.17 6.83 8.34
CA CYS A 147 0.61 5.82 9.02
C CYS A 147 0.13 5.68 10.46
N CYS A 148 -0.03 4.45 10.92
CA CYS A 148 -0.28 4.12 12.32
C CYS A 148 0.75 3.09 12.80
N ASN A 149 0.99 3.04 14.11
CA ASN A 149 1.89 2.07 14.72
C ASN A 149 1.58 1.91 16.22
N ASP A 150 2.00 0.79 16.79
CA ASP A 150 2.20 0.65 18.23
C ASP A 150 3.60 0.09 18.44
N TYR A 151 4.62 0.91 18.11
CA TYR A 151 6.03 0.51 18.12
C TYR A 151 6.53 0.02 19.49
N LYS A 152 5.80 0.34 20.57
CA LYS A 152 6.10 -0.15 21.92
C LYS A 152 5.79 -1.63 22.04
N ARG A 153 4.65 -2.08 21.49
CA ARG A 153 4.18 -3.47 21.62
C ARG A 153 4.45 -4.33 20.40
N TYR A 154 4.61 -3.75 19.23
CA TYR A 154 4.75 -4.48 17.98
C TYR A 154 5.93 -4.00 17.14
N ALA A 155 6.48 -4.91 16.34
CA ALA A 155 7.52 -4.67 15.35
C ALA A 155 7.08 -5.23 13.99
N THR A 156 7.56 -4.62 12.91
CA THR A 156 7.39 -5.17 11.55
C THR A 156 8.59 -6.02 11.18
N ARG A 157 8.37 -7.27 10.80
CA ARG A 157 9.39 -8.24 10.40
C ARG A 157 8.96 -8.92 9.10
N ASN A 158 9.87 -9.68 8.48
CA ASN A 158 9.59 -10.48 7.29
C ASN A 158 8.89 -9.66 6.19
N CYS A 159 9.56 -8.60 5.75
CA CYS A 159 9.02 -7.72 4.72
C CYS A 159 9.01 -8.46 3.39
N ILE A 160 7.82 -8.55 2.79
CA ILE A 160 7.59 -9.10 1.47
C ILE A 160 7.32 -7.93 0.57
N GLN A 161 8.18 -7.76 -0.44
CA GLN A 161 7.86 -6.91 -1.57
C GLN A 161 7.07 -7.74 -2.58
N SER A 162 5.91 -7.25 -3.01
CA SER A 162 5.18 -7.90 -4.09
C SER A 162 6.00 -7.89 -5.38
N HIS A 163 5.86 -8.94 -6.20
CA HIS A 163 6.29 -8.89 -7.60
C HIS A 163 5.49 -7.84 -8.38
N VAL A 164 5.82 -7.63 -9.66
CA VAL A 164 5.09 -6.68 -10.54
C VAL A 164 3.60 -6.99 -10.51
N VAL A 165 2.82 -6.11 -9.87
CA VAL A 165 1.39 -6.37 -9.70
C VAL A 165 0.62 -5.99 -10.97
N ASN A 166 1.11 -5.03 -11.75
CA ASN A 166 0.46 -4.61 -13.01
C ASN A 166 1.38 -3.82 -13.96
N ASP A 167 0.97 -3.73 -15.23
CA ASP A 167 1.52 -2.84 -16.27
C ASP A 167 0.73 -1.50 -16.35
N TRP A 168 1.18 -0.53 -17.16
CA TRP A 168 0.78 0.89 -17.15
C TRP A 168 -0.73 1.13 -17.13
N LYS A 169 -1.48 0.39 -17.96
CA LYS A 169 -2.94 0.52 -18.11
C LYS A 169 -3.69 -0.67 -17.50
N LYS A 170 -2.95 -1.65 -16.97
CA LYS A 170 -3.54 -2.86 -16.40
C LYS A 170 -4.07 -2.55 -14.99
N PRO A 171 -5.14 -3.25 -14.57
CA PRO A 171 -5.65 -3.11 -13.23
C PRO A 171 -4.59 -3.55 -12.23
N PHE A 172 -4.49 -2.81 -11.14
CA PHE A 172 -3.73 -3.17 -9.95
C PHE A 172 -4.71 -3.77 -8.95
N ASN A 173 -4.36 -4.89 -8.33
CA ASN A 173 -5.14 -5.48 -7.25
C ASN A 173 -4.21 -6.24 -6.31
N TYR A 174 -3.99 -5.69 -5.13
CA TYR A 174 -3.16 -6.30 -4.10
C TYR A 174 -3.92 -6.36 -2.78
N GLY A 175 -3.99 -7.56 -2.23
CA GLY A 175 -4.53 -7.81 -0.90
C GLY A 175 -3.55 -8.64 -0.09
N ILE A 176 -3.51 -8.40 1.22
CA ILE A 176 -2.77 -9.24 2.15
C ILE A 176 -3.62 -10.42 2.61
N GLU A 177 -2.96 -11.55 2.86
CA GLU A 177 -3.60 -12.72 3.46
C GLU A 177 -3.98 -12.43 4.92
N ARG A 178 -5.27 -12.16 5.13
CA ARG A 178 -5.85 -11.88 6.45
C ARG A 178 -5.71 -13.13 7.33
N GLY A 179 -5.22 -12.96 8.56
CA GLY A 179 -4.97 -14.06 9.51
C GLY A 179 -3.50 -14.51 9.62
N LYS A 180 -2.65 -14.23 8.63
CA LYS A 180 -1.20 -14.52 8.72
C LYS A 180 -0.38 -13.39 9.39
N GLY A 181 -1.05 -12.33 9.82
CA GLY A 181 -0.45 -11.20 10.53
C GLY A 181 0.34 -10.23 9.64
N TYR A 182 0.15 -10.26 8.33
CA TYR A 182 0.73 -9.28 7.40
C TYR A 182 -0.09 -8.00 7.37
N TYR A 183 0.58 -6.87 7.16
CA TYR A 183 -0.01 -5.54 7.00
C TYR A 183 0.73 -4.76 5.91
N LEU A 184 0.01 -3.90 5.18
CA LEU A 184 0.61 -2.99 4.20
C LEU A 184 1.44 -1.94 4.94
N VAL A 185 2.75 -1.88 4.73
CA VAL A 185 3.67 -0.96 5.42
C VAL A 185 4.26 0.12 4.53
N GLY A 186 4.09 0.02 3.22
CA GLY A 186 4.62 0.99 2.28
C GLY A 186 4.04 0.85 0.88
N VAL A 187 4.29 1.86 0.07
CA VAL A 187 3.89 1.94 -1.33
C VAL A 187 5.09 2.34 -2.18
N TYR A 188 5.24 1.67 -3.31
CA TYR A 188 6.29 1.96 -4.27
C TYR A 188 5.68 2.05 -5.66
N SER A 189 6.17 3.02 -6.43
CA SER A 189 5.92 3.13 -7.85
C SER A 189 7.16 3.67 -8.52
N GLU A 190 7.37 3.26 -9.76
CA GLU A 190 8.33 3.94 -10.62
C GLU A 190 7.65 5.15 -11.29
N HIS A 191 8.42 5.96 -12.04
CA HIS A 191 7.92 7.05 -12.89
C HIS A 191 8.87 7.28 -14.08
N ALA A 192 8.44 7.50 -15.34
CA ALA A 192 9.32 7.91 -16.46
C ALA A 192 8.64 8.51 -17.73
N ASN A 193 8.58 9.83 -17.79
CA ASN A 193 7.92 10.58 -18.88
C ASN A 193 8.36 10.16 -20.29
N LYS A 194 7.57 10.48 -21.34
CA LYS A 194 7.82 10.15 -22.77
C LYS A 194 9.07 10.81 -23.39
N PHE A 195 9.99 11.31 -22.57
CA PHE A 195 11.25 11.90 -23.00
C PHE A 195 12.34 11.55 -21.99
N GLN A 196 12.84 10.32 -22.10
CA GLN A 196 14.24 9.95 -21.85
C GLN A 196 14.64 8.91 -22.88
#